data_AF-A0A346PEL0-F1
#
_entry.id   AF-A0A346PEL0-F1
#
_cell.length_a   1.000
_cell.length_b   1.000
_cell.length_c   1.000
_cell.angle_alpha   90.00
_cell.angle_beta   90.00
_cell.angle_gamma   90.00
#
_symmetry.space_group_name_H-M   'P 1'
#
loop_
_entity.id
_entity.type
_entity.pdbx_description
1 polymer ?
#
loop_
_entity_poly.entity_id
_entity_poly.type
_entity_poly.pdbx_seq_one_letter_code
_entity_poly.pdbx_strand_id
1 'polypeptide(L)'
;MTDEQPATLKDVIDDHALKDRLARLSYHLEATAELPVDRQASRWLGEAEAVARDLERSDLDRETVARRVAKVQDLLDEVDETGHADADEHLVTARRECVDLLES
;
A
#
# COMPACT_ATOMS: atom_id res chain seq x y z
N MET A 1 -23.72 -29.36 5.98
CA MET A 1 -24.53 -28.12 5.97
C MET A 1 -23.62 -27.09 6.59
N THR A 2 -22.87 -26.38 5.76
CA THR A 2 -21.95 -25.34 6.21
C THR A 2 -22.78 -24.17 6.72
N ASP A 3 -22.60 -23.84 7.99
CA ASP A 3 -22.97 -22.55 8.57
C ASP A 3 -22.12 -21.48 7.85
N GLU A 4 -22.64 -20.90 6.78
CA GLU A 4 -22.19 -19.56 6.35
C GLU A 4 -22.79 -18.57 7.34
N GLN A 5 -22.09 -18.33 8.44
CA GLN A 5 -22.39 -17.19 9.30
C GLN A 5 -22.17 -15.93 8.46
N PRO A 6 -23.20 -15.07 8.31
CA PRO A 6 -23.04 -13.83 7.55
C PRO A 6 -21.99 -12.94 8.22
N ALA A 7 -21.05 -12.42 7.44
CA ALA A 7 -20.08 -11.43 7.89
C ALA A 7 -20.80 -10.31 8.64
N THR A 8 -20.27 -9.91 9.79
CA THR A 8 -20.91 -8.86 10.58
C THR A 8 -20.78 -7.52 9.84
N LEU A 9 -21.67 -6.56 10.13
CA LEU A 9 -21.55 -5.21 9.58
C LEU A 9 -20.17 -4.59 9.88
N LYS A 10 -19.56 -4.95 11.02
CA LYS A 10 -18.21 -4.54 11.39
C LYS A 10 -17.17 -5.10 10.42
N ASP A 11 -17.22 -6.40 10.12
CA ASP A 11 -16.25 -7.04 9.21
C ASP A 11 -16.30 -6.42 7.80
N VAL A 12 -17.51 -6.12 7.30
CA VAL A 12 -17.68 -5.45 5.99
C VAL A 12 -17.12 -4.02 5.99
N ILE A 13 -17.33 -3.27 7.09
CA ILE A 13 -16.76 -1.92 7.23
C ILE A 13 -15.23 -1.99 7.30
N ASP A 14 -14.69 -2.94 8.07
CA ASP A 14 -13.26 -3.14 8.22
C ASP A 14 -12.60 -3.54 6.88
N ASP A 15 -13.28 -4.36 6.07
CA ASP A 15 -12.83 -4.74 4.73
C ASP A 15 -12.88 -3.56 3.73
N HIS A 16 -13.93 -2.73 3.78
CA HIS A 16 -14.00 -1.52 2.95
C HIS A 16 -12.92 -0.51 3.33
N ALA A 17 -12.70 -0.29 4.63
CA ALA A 17 -11.64 0.58 5.13
C ALA A 17 -10.25 0.06 4.72
N LEU A 18 -10.04 -1.26 4.77
CA LEU A 18 -8.82 -1.90 4.27
C LEU A 18 -8.63 -1.63 2.77
N LYS A 19 -9.66 -1.86 1.94
CA LYS A 19 -9.59 -1.60 0.49
C LYS A 19 -9.32 -0.13 0.17
N ASP A 20 -9.96 0.80 0.87
CA ASP A 20 -9.73 2.23 0.69
C ASP A 20 -8.28 2.63 1.02
N ARG A 21 -7.69 2.03 2.05
CA ARG A 21 -6.27 2.25 2.41
C ARG A 21 -5.32 1.69 1.36
N LEU A 22 -5.58 0.47 0.87
CA LEU A 22 -4.79 -0.13 -0.20
C LEU A 22 -4.86 0.69 -1.49
N ALA A 23 -6.04 1.22 -1.83
CA ALA A 23 -6.21 2.11 -2.98
C ALA A 23 -5.43 3.42 -2.80
N ARG A 24 -5.43 4.03 -1.60
CA ARG A 24 -4.62 5.22 -1.31
C ARG A 24 -3.12 4.95 -1.39
N LEU A 25 -2.66 3.82 -0.86
CA LEU A 25 -1.26 3.40 -0.97
C LEU A 25 -0.84 3.27 -2.43
N SER A 26 -1.63 2.53 -3.23
CA SER A 26 -1.43 2.36 -4.67
C SER A 26 -1.36 3.71 -5.41
N TYR A 27 -2.33 4.60 -5.15
CA TYR A 27 -2.39 5.94 -5.73
C TYR A 27 -1.15 6.78 -5.44
N HIS A 28 -0.67 6.82 -4.18
CA HIS A 28 0.50 7.63 -3.84
C HIS A 28 1.79 7.09 -4.48
N LEU A 29 1.92 5.77 -4.62
CA LEU A 29 3.07 5.18 -5.29
C LEU A 29 3.05 5.47 -6.80
N GLU A 30 1.89 5.36 -7.46
CA GLU A 30 1.71 5.74 -8.86
C GLU A 30 2.02 7.24 -9.07
N ALA A 31 1.49 8.12 -8.21
CA ALA A 31 1.76 9.55 -8.27
C ALA A 31 3.26 9.88 -8.09
N THR A 32 3.97 9.11 -7.28
CA THR A 32 5.44 9.24 -7.12
C THR A 32 6.17 8.83 -8.40
N ALA A 33 5.71 7.78 -9.08
CA ALA A 33 6.32 7.26 -10.30
C ALA A 33 6.15 8.16 -11.53
N GLU A 34 5.10 8.99 -11.56
CA GLU A 34 4.84 9.98 -12.61
C GLU A 34 5.73 11.25 -12.50
N LEU A 35 6.47 11.40 -11.40
CA LEU A 35 7.33 12.54 -11.13
C LEU A 35 8.80 12.25 -11.51
N PRO A 36 9.63 13.29 -11.76
CA PRO A 36 11.02 13.11 -12.16
C PRO A 36 11.91 12.76 -10.95
N VAL A 37 11.78 11.53 -10.47
CA VAL A 37 12.53 10.98 -9.34
C VAL A 37 13.88 10.40 -9.77
N ASP A 38 14.82 10.29 -8.82
CA ASP A 38 16.11 9.68 -9.06
C ASP A 38 16.01 8.21 -9.49
N ARG A 39 16.87 7.79 -10.44
CA ARG A 39 16.84 6.42 -10.99
C ARG A 39 16.96 5.32 -9.93
N GLN A 40 17.71 5.58 -8.86
CA GLN A 40 17.88 4.61 -7.78
C GLN A 40 16.56 4.42 -7.03
N ALA A 41 15.86 5.52 -6.72
CA ALA A 41 14.53 5.49 -6.11
C ALA A 41 13.50 4.83 -7.06
N SER A 42 13.53 5.14 -8.36
CA SER A 42 12.57 4.58 -9.34
C SER A 42 12.49 3.05 -9.31
N ARG A 43 13.62 2.37 -9.08
CA ARG A 43 13.65 0.90 -9.02
C ARG A 43 12.81 0.38 -7.85
N TRP A 44 13.01 0.95 -6.66
CA TRP A 44 12.30 0.53 -5.45
C TRP A 44 10.83 0.93 -5.50
N LEU A 45 10.55 2.16 -5.94
CA LEU A 45 9.20 2.70 -6.08
C LEU A 45 8.36 1.89 -7.07
N GLY A 46 8.92 1.49 -8.22
CA GLY A 46 8.21 0.68 -9.20
C GLY A 46 7.86 -0.72 -8.68
N GLU A 47 8.73 -1.35 -7.87
CA GLU A 47 8.41 -2.63 -7.24
C GLU A 47 7.32 -2.46 -6.16
N ALA A 48 7.43 -1.42 -5.34
CA ALA A 48 6.44 -1.09 -4.31
C ALA A 48 5.05 -0.84 -4.93
N GLU A 49 4.98 -0.04 -6.00
CA GLU A 49 3.75 0.25 -6.74
C GLU A 49 3.12 -1.04 -7.29
N ALA A 50 3.92 -1.91 -7.93
CA ALA A 50 3.43 -3.16 -8.48
C ALA A 50 2.80 -4.05 -7.39
N VAL A 51 3.41 -4.12 -6.21
CA VAL A 51 2.87 -4.89 -5.07
C VAL A 51 1.60 -4.24 -4.51
N ALA A 52 1.57 -2.92 -4.34
CA ALA A 52 0.41 -2.20 -3.83
C ALA A 52 -0.81 -2.30 -4.77
N ARG A 53 -0.57 -2.21 -6.08
CA ARG A 53 -1.60 -2.38 -7.10
C ARG A 53 -2.15 -3.81 -7.16
N ASP A 54 -1.29 -4.80 -6.94
CA ASP A 54 -1.73 -6.20 -6.83
C ASP A 54 -2.58 -6.44 -5.58
N LEU A 55 -2.22 -5.80 -4.46
CA LEU A 55 -3.00 -5.82 -3.23
C LEU A 55 -4.37 -5.16 -3.40
N GLU A 56 -4.43 -3.99 -4.04
CA GLU A 56 -5.67 -3.26 -4.31
C GLU A 56 -6.67 -4.09 -5.12
N ARG A 57 -6.17 -4.90 -6.07
CA ARG A 57 -7.00 -5.64 -7.03
C ARG A 57 -7.37 -7.05 -6.58
N SER A 58 -6.61 -7.59 -5.64
CA SER A 58 -6.76 -8.97 -5.19
C SER A 58 -7.63 -9.04 -3.95
N ASP A 59 -8.44 -10.08 -3.87
CA ASP A 59 -9.16 -10.44 -2.65
C ASP A 59 -8.30 -11.46 -1.89
N LEU A 60 -7.47 -10.96 -0.97
CA LEU A 60 -6.50 -11.75 -0.20
C LEU A 60 -6.88 -11.75 1.28
N ASP A 61 -6.52 -12.82 1.97
CA ASP A 61 -6.66 -12.88 3.41
C ASP A 61 -5.77 -11.84 4.12
N ARG A 62 -6.17 -11.43 5.34
CA ARG A 62 -5.49 -10.38 6.11
C ARG A 62 -4.02 -10.66 6.39
N GLU A 63 -3.65 -11.92 6.60
CA GLU A 63 -2.25 -12.30 6.85
C GLU A 63 -1.39 -12.08 5.60
N THR A 64 -1.90 -12.50 4.44
CA THR A 64 -1.25 -12.25 3.15
C THR A 64 -1.15 -10.76 2.84
N VAL A 65 -2.20 -9.98 3.12
CA VAL A 65 -2.18 -8.52 2.95
C VAL A 65 -1.09 -7.90 3.83
N ALA A 66 -1.10 -8.18 5.14
CA ALA A 66 -0.13 -7.63 6.08
C ALA A 66 1.32 -7.94 5.67
N ARG A 67 1.60 -9.19 5.30
CA ARG A 67 2.94 -9.60 4.83
C ARG A 67 3.41 -8.84 3.60
N ARG A 68 2.50 -8.58 2.65
CA ARG A 68 2.83 -7.86 1.42
C ARG A 68 2.93 -6.35 1.66
N VAL A 69 2.11 -5.78 2.55
CA VAL A 69 2.26 -4.38 2.98
C VAL A 69 3.60 -4.17 3.70
N ALA A 70 4.03 -5.10 4.55
CA ALA A 70 5.35 -5.04 5.17
C ALA A 70 6.47 -5.05 4.10
N LYS A 71 6.31 -5.87 3.05
CA LYS A 71 7.25 -5.85 1.91
C LYS A 71 7.27 -4.49 1.19
N VAL A 72 6.12 -3.83 1.02
CA VAL A 72 6.06 -2.48 0.48
C VAL A 72 6.83 -1.52 1.39
N GLN A 73 6.59 -1.57 2.70
CA GLN A 73 7.31 -0.74 3.67
C GLN A 73 8.83 -0.92 3.57
N ASP A 74 9.32 -2.16 3.53
CA ASP A 74 10.75 -2.46 3.37
C ASP A 74 11.33 -1.86 2.08
N LEU A 75 10.57 -1.90 0.97
CA LEU A 75 11.00 -1.30 -0.30
C LEU A 75 11.06 0.22 -0.21
N LEU A 76 10.10 0.84 0.48
CA LEU A 76 10.12 2.28 0.68
C LEU A 76 11.30 2.68 1.57
N ASP A 77 11.64 1.92 2.61
CA ASP A 77 12.77 2.21 3.51
C ASP A 77 14.14 2.27 2.80
N GLU A 78 14.28 1.70 1.60
CA GLU A 78 15.46 1.85 0.75
C GLU A 78 15.53 3.20 0.00
N VAL A 79 14.51 4.05 0.12
CA VAL A 79 14.38 5.37 -0.51
C VAL A 79 14.39 6.46 0.57
N ASP A 80 15.54 7.08 0.78
CA ASP A 80 15.67 8.21 1.71
C ASP A 80 14.89 9.44 1.23
N GLU A 81 15.15 9.85 -0.02
CA GLU A 81 14.49 10.95 -0.73
C GLU A 81 14.43 10.64 -2.23
N THR A 82 13.53 11.30 -2.94
CA THR A 82 13.28 11.08 -4.37
C THR A 82 13.94 12.14 -5.26
N GLY A 83 14.46 13.22 -4.66
CA GLY A 83 14.98 14.40 -5.36
C GLY A 83 13.89 15.35 -5.86
N HIS A 84 12.62 15.11 -5.52
CA HIS A 84 11.48 15.93 -5.93
C HIS A 84 10.49 16.11 -4.78
N ALA A 85 10.26 17.35 -4.35
CA ALA A 85 9.45 17.65 -3.16
C ALA A 85 8.06 17.02 -3.17
N ASP A 86 7.31 17.12 -4.27
CA ASP A 86 5.96 16.53 -4.35
C ASP A 86 5.98 14.99 -4.32
N ALA A 87 7.07 14.37 -4.81
CA ALA A 87 7.23 12.92 -4.77
C ALA A 87 7.59 12.46 -3.35
N ASP A 88 8.36 13.28 -2.62
CA ASP A 88 8.64 13.05 -1.20
C ASP A 88 7.37 13.17 -0.34
N GLU A 89 6.46 14.10 -0.66
CA GLU A 89 5.15 14.20 0.02
C GLU A 89 4.28 12.95 -0.19
N HIS A 90 4.24 12.44 -1.42
CA HIS A 90 3.57 11.19 -1.73
C HIS A 90 4.23 9.99 -1.03
N LEU A 91 5.56 9.93 -1.01
CA LEU A 91 6.32 8.88 -0.33
C LEU A 91 6.04 8.87 1.17
N VAL A 92 6.04 10.03 1.83
CA VAL A 92 5.67 10.16 3.26
C VAL A 92 4.26 9.64 3.51
N THR A 93 3.32 9.97 2.63
CA THR A 93 1.93 9.52 2.78
C THR A 93 1.81 8.01 2.55
N ALA A 94 2.49 7.45 1.56
CA ALA A 94 2.54 6.01 1.30
C ALA A 94 3.09 5.24 2.51
N ARG A 95 4.20 5.71 3.10
CA ARG A 95 4.78 5.11 4.31
C ARG A 95 3.80 5.10 5.47
N ARG A 96 3.06 6.19 5.66
CA ARG A 96 2.03 6.28 6.70
C ARG A 96 0.91 5.27 6.48
N GLU A 97 0.41 5.13 5.25
CA GLU A 97 -0.62 4.12 4.96
C GLU A 97 -0.11 2.70 5.22
N CYS A 98 1.16 2.38 4.94
CA CYS A 98 1.75 1.09 5.32
C CYS A 98 1.70 0.84 6.83
N VAL A 99 2.08 1.83 7.66
CA VAL A 99 2.03 1.71 9.12
C VAL A 99 0.59 1.49 9.58
N ASP A 100 -0.34 2.34 9.13
CA ASP A 100 -1.74 2.23 9.52
C ASP A 100 -2.35 0.87 9.12
N LEU A 101 -1.99 0.35 7.95
CA LEU A 101 -2.42 -0.97 7.44
C LEU A 101 -1.89 -2.14 8.29
N LEU A 102 -0.69 -2.01 8.86
CA LEU A 102 -0.07 -3.04 9.70
C LEU A 102 -0.56 -2.99 11.16
N GLU A 103 -1.08 -1.85 11.59
CA GLU A 103 -1.66 -1.64 12.93
C GLU A 103 -3.19 -1.87 12.99
N SER A 104 -3.85 -2.04 11.83
CA SER A 104 -5.30 -2.28 11.70
C SER A 104 -5.71 -3.74 11.91
#